data_AF-A0A5Q4DDV0-F1
#
_entry.id   AF-A0A5Q4DDV0-F1
#
_cell.length_a   1.000
_cell.length_b   1.000
_cell.length_c   1.000
_cell.angle_alpha   90.00
_cell.angle_beta   90.00
_cell.angle_gamma   90.00
#
_symmetry.space_group_name_H-M   'P 1'
#
loop_
_entity.id
_entity.type
_entity.pdbx_description
1 polymer ?
#
loop_
_entity_poly.entity_id
_entity_poly.type
_entity_poly.pdbx_seq_one_letter_code
_entity_poly.pdbx_strand_id
1 'polypeptide(L)'
;MRETRVQTSSNVAWTPRPGWATIRLVGTCADRSLRRGQVVMHSPSEEGDDLPGYMEELRSGTMVIVLAEAAHLVEDDLNLVPEMAVVAVGELLP
;
A
#
# COMPACT_ATOMS: atom_id res chain seq x y z
N MET A 1 19.96 -30.62 0.29
CA MET A 1 19.45 -29.75 -0.78
C MET A 1 19.49 -28.32 -0.26
N ARG A 2 20.34 -27.46 -0.82
CA ARG A 2 20.33 -26.03 -0.48
C ARG A 2 19.27 -25.40 -1.37
N GLU A 3 18.22 -24.87 -0.76
CA GLU A 3 17.22 -24.06 -1.44
C GLU A 3 17.94 -22.85 -2.04
N THR A 4 18.06 -22.84 -3.36
CA THR A 4 18.45 -21.64 -4.10
C THR A 4 17.30 -20.66 -3.97
N ARG A 5 17.30 -19.84 -2.91
CA ARG A 5 16.50 -18.61 -2.92
C ARG A 5 16.98 -17.82 -4.13
N VAL A 6 16.13 -17.75 -5.15
CA VAL A 6 16.31 -16.82 -6.26
C VAL A 6 16.35 -15.45 -5.62
N GLN A 7 17.55 -14.88 -5.53
CA GLN A 7 17.78 -13.53 -5.06
C GLN A 7 17.31 -12.62 -6.20
N THR A 8 16.03 -12.25 -6.16
CA THR A 8 15.45 -11.27 -7.06
C THR A 8 16.24 -9.97 -6.95
N SER A 9 16.50 -9.35 -8.11
CA SER A 9 17.35 -8.17 -8.22
C SER A 9 16.78 -7.01 -7.43
N SER A 10 17.39 -6.69 -6.29
CA SER A 10 17.00 -5.63 -5.35
C SER A 10 17.18 -4.18 -5.86
N ASN A 11 17.12 -3.93 -7.17
CA ASN A 11 17.69 -2.73 -7.78
C ASN A 11 16.72 -1.88 -8.61
N VAL A 12 15.41 -2.06 -8.47
CA VAL A 12 14.46 -1.13 -9.10
C VAL A 12 13.59 -0.46 -8.05
N ALA A 13 13.87 0.82 -7.78
CA ALA A 13 12.99 1.68 -7.02
C ALA A 13 11.91 2.22 -7.97
N TRP A 14 10.72 1.63 -7.93
CA TRP A 14 9.57 2.09 -8.71
C TRP A 14 8.83 3.17 -7.94
N THR A 15 8.76 4.38 -8.50
CA THR A 15 7.87 5.43 -7.99
C THR A 15 6.47 5.18 -8.55
N PRO A 16 5.43 5.03 -7.70
CA PRO A 16 4.06 4.92 -8.19
C PRO A 16 3.67 6.15 -9.01
N ARG A 17 2.74 6.00 -9.96
CA ARG A 17 2.15 7.16 -10.63
C ARG A 17 1.41 8.03 -9.59
N PRO A 18 1.26 9.36 -9.82
CA PRO A 18 0.38 10.18 -8.99
C PRO A 18 -1.00 9.53 -8.83
N GLY A 19 -1.56 9.54 -7.62
CA GLY A 19 -2.81 8.84 -7.32
C GLY A 19 -2.63 7.41 -6.85
N TRP A 20 -1.40 6.93 -6.63
CA TRP A 20 -1.10 5.55 -6.26
C TRP A 20 -0.18 5.45 -5.05
N ALA A 21 -0.36 4.37 -4.30
CA ALA A 21 0.50 3.97 -3.20
C ALA A 21 1.03 2.55 -3.42
N THR A 22 2.30 2.36 -3.07
CA THR A 22 2.91 1.04 -2.90
C THR A 22 2.68 0.59 -1.45
N ILE A 23 1.98 -0.52 -1.27
CA ILE A 23 1.55 -1.05 0.02
C ILE A 23 2.05 -2.48 0.19
N ARG A 24 2.68 -2.76 1.33
CA ARG A 24 2.97 -4.12 1.77
C ARG A 24 1.76 -4.67 2.51
N LEU A 25 1.17 -5.78 2.03
CA LEU A 25 0.04 -6.40 2.72
C LEU A 25 0.54 -7.18 3.95
N VAL A 26 0.05 -6.81 5.14
CA VAL A 26 0.50 -7.38 6.42
C VAL A 26 -0.55 -8.22 7.13
N GLY A 27 -1.75 -8.37 6.54
CA GLY A 27 -2.80 -9.21 7.09
C GLY A 27 -4.12 -9.13 6.34
N THR A 28 -5.13 -9.79 6.91
CA THR A 28 -6.51 -9.77 6.43
C THR A 28 -7.39 -9.05 7.44
N CYS A 29 -8.47 -8.47 6.94
CA CYS A 29 -9.55 -7.94 7.77
C CYS A 29 -10.60 -9.03 8.03
N ALA A 30 -11.54 -8.76 8.95
CA ALA A 30 -12.68 -9.65 9.17
C ALA A 30 -13.56 -9.75 7.91
N ASP A 31 -13.69 -8.65 7.16
CA ASP A 31 -14.26 -8.65 5.82
C ASP A 31 -13.20 -9.05 4.78
N ARG A 32 -13.50 -10.06 3.97
CA ARG A 32 -12.62 -10.57 2.90
C ARG A 32 -12.43 -9.60 1.74
N SER A 33 -13.34 -8.63 1.58
CA SER A 33 -13.21 -7.54 0.60
C SER A 33 -12.18 -6.50 1.02
N LEU A 34 -11.67 -6.58 2.25
CA LEU A 34 -10.71 -5.64 2.82
C LEU A 34 -9.38 -6.34 3.14
N ARG A 35 -8.29 -5.60 2.98
CA ARG A 35 -6.94 -6.04 3.32
C ARG A 35 -6.25 -5.00 4.17
N ARG A 36 -5.43 -5.46 5.11
CA ARG A 36 -4.60 -4.60 5.94
C ARG A 36 -3.21 -4.51 5.33
N GLY A 37 -2.70 -3.29 5.22
CA GLY A 37 -1.39 -3.02 4.66
C GLY A 37 -0.63 -1.94 5.40
N GLN A 38 0.65 -1.84 5.08
CA GLN A 38 1.54 -0.76 5.49
C GLN A 38 2.02 -0.03 4.24
N VAL A 39 1.92 1.29 4.25
CA VAL A 39 2.40 2.13 3.14
C VAL A 39 3.91 2.05 3.09
N VAL A 40 4.45 1.75 1.91
CA VAL A 40 5.89 1.76 1.64
C VAL A 40 6.28 3.08 0.97
N MET A 41 5.52 3.46 -0.05
CA MET A 41 5.71 4.69 -0.82
C MET A 41 4.35 5.21 -1.30
N HIS A 42 4.19 6.53 -1.36
CA HIS A 42 2.98 7.19 -1.83
C HIS A 42 3.37 8.29 -2.81
N SER A 43 2.62 8.44 -3.90
CA SER A 43 2.74 9.54 -4.85
C SER A 43 1.39 10.23 -4.94
N PRO A 44 1.17 11.31 -4.16
CA PRO A 44 -0.13 11.99 -4.08
C PRO A 44 -0.59 12.47 -5.45
N SER A 45 -1.89 12.32 -5.73
CA SER A 45 -2.53 13.01 -6.86
C SER A 45 -2.62 14.53 -6.60
N GLU A 46 -2.53 15.33 -7.67
CA GLU A 46 -2.68 16.81 -7.58
C GLU A 46 -4.14 17.24 -7.33
N GLU A 47 -5.12 16.35 -7.57
CA GLU A 47 -6.57 16.60 -7.48
C GLU A 47 -7.18 16.14 -6.13
N GLY A 48 -6.34 16.05 -5.11
CA GLY A 48 -6.59 15.31 -3.87
C GLY A 48 -7.58 15.88 -2.85
N ASP A 49 -8.88 15.87 -3.13
CA ASP A 49 -9.91 16.27 -2.14
C ASP A 49 -10.76 15.10 -1.58
N ASP A 50 -10.65 13.87 -2.11
CA ASP A 50 -11.67 12.82 -1.85
C ASP A 50 -11.23 11.60 -0.99
N LEU A 51 -10.01 11.55 -0.45
CA LEU A 51 -9.62 10.52 0.52
C LEU A 51 -10.13 10.83 1.95
N PRO A 52 -10.70 9.84 2.65
CA PRO A 52 -11.08 10.00 4.05
C PRO A 52 -9.83 10.25 4.91
N GLY A 53 -9.75 11.43 5.53
CA GLY A 53 -8.62 11.83 6.40
C GLY A 53 -7.50 12.60 5.70
N TYR A 54 -7.75 13.20 4.52
CA TYR A 54 -6.79 13.92 3.65
C TYR A 54 -5.86 14.96 4.29
N MET A 55 -6.01 15.31 5.57
CA MET A 55 -5.07 16.24 6.19
C MET A 55 -3.67 15.63 6.39
N GLU A 56 -3.51 14.30 6.29
CA GLU A 56 -2.21 13.66 6.45
C GLU A 56 -1.86 12.76 5.26
N GLU A 57 -0.76 13.09 4.57
CA GLU A 57 -0.17 12.26 3.51
C GLU A 57 -0.04 10.79 3.98
N LEU A 58 -0.22 9.83 3.07
CA LEU A 58 0.05 8.42 3.34
C LEU A 58 1.56 8.21 3.46
N ARG A 59 2.11 8.60 4.62
CA ARG A 59 3.54 8.49 4.91
C ARG A 59 3.97 7.02 4.92
N SER A 60 5.24 6.80 4.57
CA SER A 60 5.85 5.48 4.71
C SER A 60 5.73 5.00 6.16
N GLY A 61 5.34 3.74 6.34
CA GLY A 61 5.10 3.12 7.63
C GLY A 61 3.65 3.22 8.14
N THR A 62 2.82 4.09 7.56
CA THR A 62 1.42 4.26 7.95
C THR A 62 0.61 2.98 7.70
N MET A 63 -0.22 2.61 8.68
CA MET A 63 -1.12 1.47 8.57
C MET A 63 -2.38 1.87 7.81
N VAL A 64 -2.83 1.04 6.88
CA VAL A 64 -4.01 1.31 6.06
C VAL A 64 -4.89 0.07 5.90
N ILE A 65 -6.17 0.30 5.64
CA ILE A 65 -7.10 -0.71 5.14
C ILE A 65 -7.44 -0.34 3.70
N VAL A 66 -7.38 -1.33 2.81
CA VAL A 66 -7.61 -1.16 1.37
C VAL A 66 -8.62 -2.16 0.84
N LEU A 67 -9.24 -1.83 -0.29
CA LEU A 67 -10.05 -2.79 -1.05
C LEU A 67 -9.15 -3.90 -1.62
N ALA A 68 -9.52 -5.15 -1.36
CA ALA A 68 -8.76 -6.32 -1.79
C ALA A 68 -8.64 -6.43 -3.31
N GLU A 69 -9.70 -6.04 -4.04
CA GLU A 69 -9.78 -6.12 -5.50
C GLU A 69 -8.94 -5.07 -6.22
N ALA A 70 -8.61 -3.98 -5.54
CA ALA A 70 -7.79 -2.89 -6.08
C ALA A 70 -6.29 -3.07 -5.80
N ALA A 71 -5.90 -4.13 -5.07
CA ALA A 71 -4.51 -4.41 -4.76
C ALA A 71 -3.86 -5.24 -5.87
N HIS A 72 -2.90 -4.64 -6.57
CA HIS A 72 -2.16 -5.28 -7.65
C HIS A 72 -0.76 -5.66 -7.21
N LEU A 73 -0.48 -6.96 -7.07
CA LEU A 73 0.87 -7.44 -6.75
C LEU A 73 1.86 -7.03 -7.85
N VAL A 74 2.92 -6.31 -7.46
CA VAL A 74 3.98 -5.86 -8.37
C VAL A 74 5.29 -6.60 -8.14
N GLU A 75 5.69 -6.78 -6.88
CA GLU A 75 6.94 -7.45 -6.53
C GLU A 75 6.87 -8.02 -5.12
N ASP A 76 7.24 -9.29 -4.94
CA ASP A 76 7.23 -10.03 -3.66
C ASP A 76 5.93 -9.89 -2.85
N ASP A 77 5.87 -8.91 -1.94
CA ASP A 77 4.72 -8.59 -1.09
C ASP A 77 4.20 -7.14 -1.28
N LEU A 78 4.75 -6.41 -2.24
CA LEU A 78 4.41 -5.04 -2.61
C LEU A 78 3.27 -5.01 -3.61
N ASN A 79 2.24 -4.27 -3.24
CA ASN A 79 1.03 -4.10 -4.04
C ASN A 79 0.90 -2.63 -4.43
N LEU A 80 0.63 -2.35 -5.70
CA LEU A 80 0.15 -1.04 -6.13
C LEU A 80 -1.34 -0.96 -5.83
N VAL A 81 -1.73 0.11 -5.15
CA VAL A 81 -3.10 0.40 -4.75
C VAL A 81 -3.41 1.84 -5.14
N PRO A 82 -4.52 2.09 -5.86
CA PRO A 82 -4.93 3.46 -6.14
C PRO A 82 -5.38 4.12 -4.83
N GLU A 83 -5.09 5.40 -4.68
CA GLU A 83 -5.45 6.20 -3.51
C GLU A 83 -6.90 5.99 -3.09
N MET A 84 -7.82 6.12 -4.05
CA MET A 84 -9.27 5.97 -3.85
C MET A 84 -9.72 4.61 -3.29
N ALA A 85 -8.85 3.60 -3.31
CA ALA A 85 -9.14 2.28 -2.73
C ALA A 85 -8.66 2.14 -1.27
N VAL A 86 -8.02 3.17 -0.71
CA VAL A 86 -7.71 3.27 0.72
C VAL A 86 -8.99 3.70 1.45
N VAL A 87 -9.53 2.80 2.26
CA VAL A 87 -10.81 3.01 2.96
C VAL A 87 -10.64 3.48 4.40
N ALA A 88 -9.47 3.26 5.00
CA ALA A 88 -9.13 3.77 6.33
C ALA A 88 -7.62 3.92 6.52
N VAL A 89 -7.24 4.91 7.31
CA VAL A 89 -5.87 5.16 7.78
C VAL A 89 -5.82 4.90 9.28
N GLY A 90 -4.86 4.12 9.73
CA GLY A 90 -4.64 3.82 11.14
C GLY A 90 -3.68 4.83 11.77
N GLU A 91 -4.07 5.37 12.91
CA GLU A 91 -3.21 6.25 13.73
C GLU A 91 -2.29 5.41 14.63
N LEU A 92 -1.07 5.89 14.85
CA LEU A 92 -0.20 5.33 15.88
C LEU A 92 -0.77 5.77 17.24
N LEU A 93 -1.23 4.83 18.07
CA LEU A 93 -1.61 5.16 19.44
C LEU A 93 -0.34 5.49 20.25
N PRO A 94 -0.38 6.54 21.11
CA PRO A 94 0.73 6.94 21.97
C PRO A 94 1.11 5.91 23.03
#